data_AF-A0A8X7QZR8-F1
#
_entry.id   AF-A0A8X7QZR8-F1
#
_cell.length_a   1.000
_cell.length_b   1.000
_cell.length_c   1.000
_cell.angle_alpha   90.00
_cell.angle_beta   90.00
_cell.angle_gamma   90.00
#
_symmetry.space_group_name_H-M   'P 1'
#
loop_
_entity.id
_entity.type
_entity.pdbx_description
1 polymer ?
#
loop_
_entity_poly.entity_id
_entity_poly.type
_entity_poly.pdbx_seq_one_letter_code
_entity_poly.pdbx_strand_id
1 'polypeptide(L)'
;MSITTSVAFLLAALSYFLLLSSPPKPHYHTLFLSASFSDNASIALNLRTLTRRPHVAGSAANAEAAAFVLSALTSSSLKTHLVSYQVSLTYPLHRSLVLTPRESTKPITFSLEQEHVGDNNPYANEVTPTFHGYAKSGNVSGPVVYANYGRVQDFAAGLNVSGAVVVARYGKIYRGDIVRNAYQAGAVGVVIYTDKRDYGGEDECFPASKWMPPSGVQVGSVYNGLGDPTTPGWASVDGCERLSEEAVGLSGDSPYTFAAYLGG
;
A
#
# COMPACT_ATOMS: atom_id res chain seq x y z
N MET A 1 -34.85 -53.74 41.67
CA MET A 1 -33.51 -53.11 41.67
C MET A 1 -33.34 -52.39 42.99
N SER A 2 -32.24 -52.64 43.70
CA SER A 2 -31.91 -51.90 44.93
C SER A 2 -31.64 -50.42 44.58
N ILE A 3 -31.99 -49.49 45.47
CA ILE A 3 -31.70 -48.06 45.31
C ILE A 3 -30.21 -47.84 44.96
N THR A 4 -29.31 -48.65 45.54
CA THR A 4 -27.87 -48.62 45.26
C THR A 4 -27.51 -48.95 43.81
N THR A 5 -28.17 -49.92 43.19
CA THR A 5 -27.94 -50.28 41.78
C THR A 5 -28.42 -49.20 40.81
N SER A 6 -29.50 -48.49 41.15
CA SER A 6 -30.00 -47.37 40.33
C SER A 6 -29.06 -46.16 40.37
N VAL A 7 -28.50 -45.85 41.55
CA VAL A 7 -27.54 -44.74 41.71
C VAL A 7 -26.22 -45.02 40.99
N ALA A 8 -25.72 -46.26 41.06
CA ALA A 8 -24.50 -46.66 40.35
C ALA A 8 -24.65 -46.56 38.83
N PHE A 9 -25.81 -46.94 38.28
CA PHE A 9 -26.12 -46.78 36.86
C PHE A 9 -26.18 -45.30 36.44
N LEU A 10 -26.77 -44.44 37.28
CA LEU A 10 -26.88 -43.01 36.99
C LEU A 10 -25.50 -42.32 37.01
N LEU A 11 -24.64 -42.68 37.96
CA LEU A 11 -23.27 -42.17 38.02
C LEU A 11 -22.41 -42.68 36.86
N ALA A 12 -22.56 -43.95 36.48
CA ALA A 12 -21.88 -44.50 35.31
C ALA A 12 -22.35 -43.82 34.02
N ALA A 13 -23.66 -43.62 33.83
CA ALA A 13 -24.22 -42.92 32.69
C ALA A 13 -23.80 -41.44 32.64
N LEU A 14 -23.75 -40.74 33.77
CA LEU A 14 -23.29 -39.35 33.85
C LEU A 14 -21.78 -39.25 33.55
N SER A 15 -20.97 -40.18 34.07
CA SER A 15 -19.55 -40.24 33.77
C SER A 15 -19.28 -40.52 32.29
N TYR A 16 -20.05 -41.44 31.70
CA TYR A 16 -19.99 -41.76 30.27
C TYR A 16 -20.41 -40.56 29.42
N PHE A 17 -21.45 -39.83 29.83
CA PHE A 17 -21.88 -38.61 29.15
C PHE A 17 -20.83 -37.50 29.21
N LEU A 18 -20.17 -37.32 30.36
CA LEU A 18 -19.07 -36.37 30.54
C LEU A 18 -17.80 -36.79 29.76
N LEU A 19 -17.55 -38.09 29.60
CA LEU A 19 -16.42 -38.65 28.85
C LEU A 19 -16.64 -38.63 27.31
N LEU A 20 -17.88 -38.67 26.83
CA LEU A 20 -18.23 -38.54 25.41
C LEU A 20 -18.58 -37.11 24.97
N SER A 21 -18.64 -36.17 25.92
CA SER A 21 -18.79 -34.75 25.59
C SER A 21 -17.54 -34.30 24.84
N SER A 22 -17.68 -34.06 23.53
CA SER A 22 -16.60 -33.45 22.75
C SER A 22 -16.18 -32.14 23.44
N PRO A 23 -14.87 -31.84 23.57
CA PRO A 23 -14.45 -30.58 24.15
C PRO A 23 -15.16 -29.44 23.41
N PRO A 24 -15.68 -28.42 24.12
CA PRO A 24 -16.36 -27.32 23.47
C PRO A 24 -15.44 -26.76 22.40
N LYS A 25 -15.94 -26.65 21.16
CA LYS A 25 -15.16 -26.10 20.05
C LYS A 25 -14.59 -24.75 20.51
N PRO A 26 -13.30 -24.46 20.23
CA PRO A 26 -12.69 -23.23 20.69
C PRO A 26 -13.54 -22.05 20.21
N HIS A 27 -13.77 -21.08 21.08
CA HIS A 27 -14.65 -19.93 20.83
C HIS A 27 -14.41 -19.30 19.44
N TYR A 28 -13.15 -19.14 19.05
CA TYR A 28 -12.73 -18.61 17.75
C TYR A 28 -13.16 -19.47 16.55
N HIS A 29 -13.21 -20.79 16.69
CA HIS A 29 -13.68 -21.68 15.62
C HIS A 29 -15.19 -21.52 15.40
N THR A 30 -15.97 -21.42 16.47
CA THR A 30 -17.42 -21.16 16.38
C THR A 30 -17.70 -19.76 15.83
N LEU A 31 -16.89 -18.77 16.23
CA LEU A 31 -16.97 -17.41 15.71
C LEU A 31 -16.63 -17.34 14.22
N PHE A 32 -15.56 -18.00 13.78
CA PHE A 32 -15.15 -18.06 12.38
C PHE A 32 -16.25 -18.67 11.47
N LEU A 33 -16.93 -19.71 11.95
CA LEU A 33 -18.03 -20.34 11.22
C LEU A 33 -19.37 -19.60 11.38
N SER A 34 -19.42 -18.54 12.19
CA SER A 34 -20.67 -17.81 12.40
C SER A 34 -21.04 -16.99 11.17
N ALA A 35 -22.34 -16.95 10.86
CA ALA A 35 -22.86 -16.16 9.76
C ALA A 35 -22.50 -14.68 9.91
N SER A 36 -22.43 -14.16 11.16
CA SER A 36 -22.08 -12.78 11.47
C SER A 36 -20.69 -12.33 10.96
N PHE A 37 -19.77 -13.27 10.69
CA PHE A 37 -18.45 -12.95 10.11
C PHE A 37 -18.33 -13.23 8.62
N SER A 38 -19.22 -14.06 8.08
CA SER A 38 -19.03 -14.70 6.78
C SER A 38 -20.15 -14.38 5.79
N ASP A 39 -21.16 -13.60 6.20
CA ASP A 39 -22.27 -13.25 5.31
C ASP A 39 -21.90 -12.10 4.36
N ASN A 40 -22.48 -12.17 3.15
CA ASN A 40 -22.20 -11.23 2.08
C ASN A 40 -22.63 -9.79 2.42
N ALA A 41 -23.66 -9.61 3.25
CA ALA A 41 -24.16 -8.27 3.59
C ALA A 41 -23.19 -7.55 4.53
N SER A 42 -22.66 -8.26 5.53
CA SER A 42 -21.62 -7.76 6.44
C SER A 42 -20.33 -7.43 5.70
N ILE A 43 -19.89 -8.30 4.77
CA ILE A 43 -18.70 -8.04 3.94
C ILE A 43 -18.91 -6.79 3.08
N ALA A 44 -20.06 -6.67 2.40
CA ALA A 44 -20.37 -5.52 1.56
C ALA A 44 -20.45 -4.21 2.37
N LEU A 45 -21.06 -4.25 3.56
CA LEU A 45 -21.14 -3.11 4.46
C LEU A 45 -19.75 -2.67 4.97
N ASN A 46 -18.92 -3.63 5.38
CA ASN A 46 -17.56 -3.37 5.83
C ASN A 46 -16.72 -2.74 4.71
N LEU A 47 -16.77 -3.32 3.50
CA LEU A 47 -16.09 -2.76 2.34
C LEU A 47 -16.58 -1.34 2.05
N ARG A 48 -17.90 -1.12 2.00
CA ARG A 48 -18.47 0.21 1.76
C ARG A 48 -18.03 1.23 2.80
N THR A 49 -17.97 0.83 4.06
CA THR A 49 -17.56 1.72 5.17
C THR A 49 -16.08 2.08 5.08
N LEU A 50 -15.22 1.07 4.89
CA LEU A 50 -13.77 1.24 4.83
C LEU A 50 -13.32 1.98 3.57
N THR A 51 -14.05 1.88 2.45
CA THR A 51 -13.68 2.51 1.16
C THR A 51 -14.36 3.86 0.92
N ARG A 52 -15.11 4.39 1.90
CA ARG A 52 -15.91 5.60 1.70
C ARG A 52 -15.09 6.89 1.59
N ARG A 53 -13.97 6.98 2.32
CA ARG A 53 -13.13 8.18 2.45
C ARG A 53 -11.67 7.77 2.24
N PRO A 54 -10.85 8.53 1.49
CA PRO A 54 -9.42 8.25 1.38
C PRO A 54 -8.76 8.21 2.76
N HIS A 55 -8.11 7.09 3.09
CA HIS A 55 -7.58 6.85 4.44
C HIS A 55 -6.08 6.48 4.39
N VAL A 56 -5.27 7.37 3.80
CA VAL A 56 -3.80 7.22 3.76
C VAL A 56 -3.24 7.07 5.17
N ALA A 57 -2.18 6.27 5.34
CA ALA A 57 -1.50 6.07 6.63
C ALA A 57 -1.27 7.42 7.33
N GLY A 58 -1.38 7.47 8.67
CA GLY A 58 -1.18 8.69 9.46
C GLY A 58 -2.31 9.74 9.41
N SER A 59 -3.31 9.60 8.53
CA SER A 59 -4.44 10.54 8.45
C SER A 59 -5.52 10.30 9.51
N ALA A 60 -6.34 11.33 9.77
CA ALA A 60 -7.53 11.21 10.63
C ALA A 60 -8.52 10.17 10.10
N ALA A 61 -8.73 10.10 8.78
CA ALA A 61 -9.57 9.09 8.14
C ALA A 61 -9.04 7.66 8.36
N ASN A 62 -7.72 7.46 8.40
CA ASN A 62 -7.12 6.17 8.72
C ASN A 62 -7.28 5.80 10.20
N ALA A 63 -7.27 6.78 11.11
CA ALA A 63 -7.62 6.56 12.52
C ALA A 63 -9.10 6.18 12.69
N GLU A 64 -10.01 6.82 11.95
CA GLU A 64 -11.44 6.45 11.90
C GLU A 64 -11.63 5.01 11.37
N ALA A 65 -10.93 4.64 10.30
CA ALA A 65 -10.95 3.27 9.77
C ALA A 65 -10.44 2.25 10.81
N ALA A 66 -9.35 2.56 11.52
CA ALA A 66 -8.84 1.71 12.60
C ALA A 66 -9.83 1.57 13.76
N ALA A 67 -10.50 2.67 14.14
CA ALA A 67 -11.54 2.65 15.17
C ALA A 67 -12.76 1.82 14.74
N PHE A 68 -13.16 1.89 13.47
CA PHE A 68 -14.21 1.03 12.92
C PHE A 68 -13.83 -0.44 13.01
N VAL A 69 -12.61 -0.83 12.61
CA VAL A 69 -12.14 -2.21 12.72
C VAL A 69 -12.09 -2.67 14.19
N LEU A 70 -11.57 -1.83 15.09
CA LEU A 70 -11.58 -2.11 16.53
C LEU A 70 -13.01 -2.39 17.02
N SER A 71 -13.96 -1.53 16.66
CA SER A 71 -15.36 -1.68 17.05
C SER A 71 -15.97 -2.96 16.48
N ALA A 72 -15.76 -3.27 15.20
CA ALA A 72 -16.31 -4.46 14.56
C ALA A 72 -15.81 -5.76 15.20
N LEU A 73 -14.52 -5.82 15.52
CA LEU A 73 -13.91 -6.97 16.20
C LEU A 73 -14.36 -7.07 17.66
N THR A 74 -14.45 -5.93 18.37
CA THR A 74 -14.89 -5.91 19.77
C THR A 74 -16.36 -6.32 19.92
N SER A 75 -17.25 -5.82 19.04
CA SER A 75 -18.66 -6.23 18.99
C SER A 75 -18.84 -7.73 18.73
N SER A 76 -17.82 -8.34 18.14
CA SER A 76 -17.73 -9.77 17.88
C SER A 76 -17.13 -10.58 19.03
N SER A 77 -17.00 -9.98 20.21
CA SER A 77 -16.38 -10.57 21.40
C SER A 77 -14.91 -10.97 21.23
N LEU A 78 -14.22 -10.40 20.24
CA LEU A 78 -12.77 -10.56 20.11
C LEU A 78 -12.06 -9.62 21.08
N LYS A 79 -11.03 -10.14 21.76
CA LYS A 79 -10.14 -9.30 22.56
C LYS A 79 -9.26 -8.47 21.62
N THR A 80 -9.62 -7.21 21.43
CA THR A 80 -8.95 -6.31 20.48
C THR A 80 -8.44 -5.07 21.19
N HIS A 81 -7.29 -4.57 20.76
CA HIS A 81 -6.69 -3.33 21.23
C HIS A 81 -5.97 -2.64 20.07
N LEU A 82 -5.77 -1.33 20.18
CA LEU A 82 -4.96 -0.55 19.24
C LEU A 82 -3.55 -0.40 19.79
N VAL A 83 -2.57 -0.50 18.90
CA VAL A 83 -1.16 -0.23 19.20
C VAL A 83 -0.69 0.85 18.25
N SER A 84 -0.13 1.92 18.79
CA SER A 84 0.38 3.06 18.03
C SER A 84 1.90 3.03 17.97
N TYR A 85 2.43 3.27 16.78
CA TYR A 85 3.85 3.49 16.54
C TYR A 85 4.02 4.85 15.88
N GLN A 86 5.01 5.61 16.33
CA GLN A 86 5.37 6.88 15.73
C GLN A 86 6.33 6.58 14.57
N VAL A 87 5.85 6.33 13.37
CA VAL A 87 6.71 5.96 12.24
C VAL A 87 7.02 7.15 11.35
N SER A 88 8.20 7.17 10.74
CA SER A 88 8.53 8.16 9.71
C SER A 88 7.73 7.88 8.44
N LEU A 89 6.95 8.86 7.97
CA LEU A 89 6.16 8.79 6.73
C LEU A 89 6.43 10.03 5.89
N THR A 90 6.28 9.91 4.58
CA THR A 90 6.47 11.02 3.63
C THR A 90 5.18 11.34 2.90
N TYR A 91 4.92 12.63 2.64
CA TYR A 91 3.78 13.11 1.86
C TYR A 91 4.22 14.23 0.91
N PRO A 92 3.55 14.41 -0.24
CA PRO A 92 3.93 15.42 -1.22
C PRO A 92 3.53 16.82 -0.75
N LEU A 93 4.46 17.77 -0.87
CA LEU A 93 4.18 19.20 -0.70
C LEU A 93 3.95 19.89 -2.05
N HIS A 94 4.84 19.66 -3.01
CA HIS A 94 4.78 20.21 -4.36
C HIS A 94 5.35 19.20 -5.35
N ARG A 95 4.82 19.19 -6.58
CA ARG A 95 5.30 18.36 -7.68
C ARG A 95 5.04 19.06 -9.00
N SER A 96 5.97 18.91 -9.93
CA SER A 96 5.86 19.42 -11.29
C SER A 96 6.70 18.57 -12.22
N LEU A 97 6.20 18.34 -13.43
CA LEU A 97 6.96 17.68 -14.48
C LEU A 97 6.79 18.47 -15.77
N VAL A 98 7.91 18.80 -16.40
CA VAL A 98 7.96 19.60 -17.62
C VAL A 98 8.90 18.94 -18.60
N LEU A 99 8.44 18.71 -19.83
CA LEU A 99 9.25 18.28 -20.95
C LEU A 99 9.50 19.48 -21.86
N THR A 100 10.77 19.74 -22.18
CA THR A 100 11.15 20.76 -23.18
C THR A 100 11.66 20.02 -24.43
N PRO A 101 10.84 19.91 -25.49
CA PRO A 101 11.24 19.20 -26.70
C PRO A 101 12.41 19.92 -27.39
N ARG A 102 13.33 19.16 -27.98
CA ARG A 102 14.50 19.74 -28.67
C ARG A 102 14.11 20.67 -29.83
N GLU A 103 12.99 20.38 -30.49
CA GLU A 103 12.53 21.07 -31.70
C GLU A 103 11.48 22.16 -31.41
N SER A 104 11.08 22.34 -30.15
CA SER A 104 10.06 23.31 -29.75
C SER A 104 10.51 24.13 -28.55
N THR A 105 10.37 25.45 -28.63
CA THR A 105 10.62 26.34 -27.49
C THR A 105 9.47 26.35 -26.48
N LYS A 106 8.33 25.70 -26.78
CA LYS A 106 7.18 25.62 -25.88
C LYS A 106 7.29 24.39 -24.99
N PRO A 107 7.47 24.56 -23.66
CA PRO A 107 7.49 23.43 -22.74
C PRO A 107 6.11 22.76 -22.64
N ILE A 108 6.11 21.45 -22.48
CA ILE A 108 4.93 20.63 -22.19
C ILE A 108 4.90 20.43 -20.67
N THR A 109 3.88 20.97 -20.01
CA THR A 109 3.66 20.77 -18.57
C THR A 109 2.64 19.65 -18.39
N PHE A 110 2.98 18.66 -17.56
CA PHE A 110 2.07 17.58 -17.20
C PHE A 110 1.27 17.99 -15.95
N SER A 111 -0.06 17.81 -15.98
CA SER A 111 -0.94 18.15 -14.83
C SER A 111 -0.65 17.28 -13.61
N LEU A 112 -0.26 16.02 -13.85
CA LEU A 112 -0.07 14.97 -12.84
C LEU A 112 -1.34 14.66 -12.03
N GLU A 113 -2.51 15.10 -12.48
CA GLU A 113 -3.80 14.89 -11.82
C GLU A 113 -4.46 13.60 -12.31
N GLN A 114 -5.15 12.91 -11.40
CA GLN A 114 -6.00 11.78 -11.74
C GLN A 114 -7.43 12.29 -11.91
N GLU A 115 -8.13 11.83 -12.95
CA GLU A 115 -9.55 12.17 -13.12
C GLU A 115 -10.38 11.51 -12.03
N HIS A 116 -11.32 12.27 -11.48
CA HIS A 116 -12.25 11.76 -10.48
C HIS A 116 -13.44 11.13 -11.19
N VAL A 117 -13.81 9.92 -10.77
CA VAL A 117 -14.97 9.22 -11.31
C VAL A 117 -16.16 9.43 -10.38
N GLY A 118 -17.22 10.05 -10.92
CA GLY A 118 -18.48 10.30 -10.23
C GLY A 118 -18.53 11.68 -9.57
N ASP A 119 -19.54 12.47 -9.95
CA ASP A 119 -19.66 13.90 -9.58
C ASP A 119 -20.02 14.15 -8.10
N ASN A 120 -20.30 13.09 -7.34
CA ASN A 120 -20.90 13.17 -6.00
C ASN A 120 -20.04 12.57 -4.88
N ASN A 121 -18.73 12.38 -5.08
CA ASN A 121 -17.86 11.95 -3.97
C ASN A 121 -17.52 13.16 -3.06
N PRO A 122 -18.06 13.25 -1.82
CA PRO A 122 -17.82 14.39 -0.94
C PRO A 122 -16.36 14.46 -0.44
N TYR A 123 -15.57 13.40 -0.65
CA TYR A 123 -14.17 13.31 -0.22
C TYR A 123 -13.17 13.40 -1.39
N ALA A 124 -13.61 13.81 -2.59
CA ALA A 124 -12.73 13.93 -3.75
C ALA A 124 -11.53 14.86 -3.50
N ASN A 125 -11.76 15.96 -2.76
CA ASN A 125 -10.72 16.91 -2.35
C ASN A 125 -9.76 16.38 -1.27
N GLU A 126 -10.04 15.22 -0.66
CA GLU A 126 -9.15 14.59 0.33
C GLU A 126 -8.17 13.58 -0.29
N VAL A 127 -8.27 13.34 -1.60
CA VAL A 127 -7.36 12.42 -2.30
C VAL A 127 -5.94 12.99 -2.31
N THR A 128 -4.99 12.25 -1.74
CA THR A 128 -3.58 12.65 -1.73
C THR A 128 -3.04 12.69 -3.17
N PRO A 129 -2.34 13.77 -3.58
CA PRO A 129 -1.68 13.84 -4.88
C PRO A 129 -0.73 12.65 -5.10
N THR A 130 -0.58 12.19 -6.35
CA THR A 130 0.27 11.01 -6.62
C THR A 130 1.74 11.32 -6.40
N PHE A 131 2.41 10.44 -5.65
CA PHE A 131 3.83 10.54 -5.31
C PHE A 131 4.41 9.17 -4.92
N HIS A 132 5.72 9.03 -5.06
CA HIS A 132 6.43 7.86 -4.56
C HIS A 132 6.81 8.07 -3.08
N GLY A 133 6.31 7.22 -2.20
CA GLY A 133 6.68 7.25 -0.78
C GLY A 133 8.19 7.06 -0.60
N TYR A 134 8.78 7.87 0.26
CA TYR A 134 10.21 7.99 0.56
C TYR A 134 11.10 8.51 -0.57
N ALA A 135 10.60 8.80 -1.77
CA ALA A 135 11.42 9.36 -2.84
C ALA A 135 12.13 10.65 -2.41
N LYS A 136 13.37 10.83 -2.88
CA LYS A 136 14.17 12.02 -2.55
C LYS A 136 13.52 13.30 -3.06
N SER A 137 13.44 14.31 -2.21
CA SER A 137 12.89 15.64 -2.55
C SER A 137 13.91 16.54 -3.23
N GLY A 138 13.44 17.39 -4.16
CA GLY A 138 14.22 18.43 -4.86
C GLY A 138 13.94 18.49 -6.37
N ASN A 139 14.82 19.14 -7.14
CA ASN A 139 14.62 19.48 -8.55
C ASN A 139 15.81 19.04 -9.40
N VAL A 140 15.55 18.30 -10.49
CA VAL A 140 16.54 17.82 -11.44
C VAL A 140 16.06 18.03 -12.87
N SER A 141 17.00 18.27 -13.78
CA SER A 141 16.75 18.34 -15.21
C SER A 141 17.86 17.62 -15.95
N GLY A 142 17.52 17.03 -17.09
CA GLY A 142 18.45 16.25 -17.89
C GLY A 142 17.78 15.72 -19.16
N PRO A 143 18.56 15.13 -20.09
CA PRO A 143 18.00 14.44 -21.23
C PRO A 143 17.07 13.30 -20.76
N VAL A 144 16.03 13.03 -21.54
CA VAL A 144 15.08 11.96 -21.23
C VAL A 144 15.54 10.68 -21.91
N VAL A 145 15.61 9.59 -21.15
CA VAL A 145 16.01 8.27 -21.68
C VAL A 145 15.01 7.21 -21.26
N TYR A 146 14.53 6.43 -22.21
CA TYR A 146 13.59 5.35 -21.95
C TYR A 146 14.31 4.04 -21.59
N ALA A 147 13.99 3.45 -20.45
CA ALA A 147 14.66 2.26 -19.91
C ALA A 147 13.72 1.05 -19.75
N ASN A 148 12.71 0.90 -20.61
CA ASN A 148 11.78 -0.24 -20.59
C ASN A 148 11.14 -0.47 -19.21
N TYR A 149 11.46 -1.55 -18.49
CA TYR A 149 10.94 -1.84 -17.13
C TYR A 149 11.92 -1.47 -16.02
N GLY A 150 13.04 -0.82 -16.35
CA GLY A 150 14.07 -0.41 -15.37
C GLY A 150 14.79 -1.59 -14.70
N ARG A 151 14.82 -2.76 -15.34
CA ARG A 151 15.57 -3.92 -14.83
C ARG A 151 17.06 -3.71 -15.06
N VAL A 152 17.90 -4.40 -14.30
CA VAL A 152 19.37 -4.39 -14.46
C VAL A 152 19.77 -4.62 -15.93
N GLN A 153 19.13 -5.59 -16.60
CA GLN A 153 19.37 -5.88 -18.03
C GLN A 153 18.94 -4.77 -18.99
N ASP A 154 17.97 -3.93 -18.62
CA ASP A 154 17.52 -2.82 -19.47
C ASP A 154 18.56 -1.68 -19.48
N PHE A 155 19.43 -1.61 -18.46
CA PHE A 155 20.57 -0.67 -18.41
C PHE A 155 21.87 -1.28 -18.96
N ALA A 156 22.07 -2.59 -18.82
CA ALA A 156 23.26 -3.29 -19.31
C ALA A 156 23.38 -3.30 -20.86
N ALA A 157 22.32 -2.98 -21.58
CA ALA A 157 22.23 -3.01 -23.04
C ALA A 157 22.93 -1.83 -23.76
N GLY A 158 23.88 -1.14 -23.11
CA GLY A 158 24.63 -0.01 -23.70
C GLY A 158 23.91 1.35 -23.62
N LEU A 159 22.91 1.48 -22.76
CA LEU A 159 22.16 2.71 -22.54
C LEU A 159 22.91 3.65 -21.58
N ASN A 160 23.48 4.75 -22.10
CA ASN A 160 24.07 5.76 -21.22
C ASN A 160 22.96 6.66 -20.62
N VAL A 161 22.70 6.49 -19.33
CA VAL A 161 21.74 7.29 -18.56
C VAL A 161 22.40 8.26 -17.58
N SER A 162 23.73 8.42 -17.65
CA SER A 162 24.47 9.33 -16.77
C SER A 162 24.00 10.77 -16.97
N GLY A 163 23.48 11.40 -15.90
CA GLY A 163 22.94 12.75 -15.97
C GLY A 163 21.53 12.85 -16.58
N ALA A 164 20.89 11.73 -16.91
CA ALA A 164 19.57 11.70 -17.55
C ALA A 164 18.42 11.54 -16.56
N VAL A 165 17.22 11.95 -16.99
CA VAL A 165 15.95 11.55 -16.37
C VAL A 165 15.46 10.29 -17.10
N VAL A 166 15.42 9.18 -16.38
CA VAL A 166 14.98 7.90 -16.91
C VAL A 166 13.45 7.81 -16.90
N VAL A 167 12.84 7.38 -17.99
CA VAL A 167 11.43 7.02 -18.07
C VAL A 167 11.32 5.50 -18.12
N ALA A 168 10.58 4.90 -17.19
CA ALA A 168 10.40 3.46 -17.08
C ALA A 168 8.92 3.11 -16.87
N ARG A 169 8.56 1.92 -17.34
CA ARG A 169 7.24 1.32 -17.16
C ARG A 169 7.18 0.62 -15.82
N TYR A 170 6.03 0.75 -15.16
CA TYR A 170 5.68 -0.15 -14.08
C TYR A 170 5.63 -1.61 -14.52
N GLY A 171 6.06 -2.50 -13.63
CA GLY A 171 5.91 -3.95 -13.77
C GLY A 171 7.23 -4.69 -13.73
N LYS A 172 7.14 -6.03 -13.72
CA LYS A 172 8.25 -7.00 -13.70
C LYS A 172 9.15 -7.00 -12.45
N ILE A 173 9.44 -5.86 -11.86
CA ILE A 173 10.25 -5.70 -10.65
C ILE A 173 9.61 -4.69 -9.68
N TYR A 174 10.11 -4.63 -8.45
CA TYR A 174 9.67 -3.64 -7.49
C TYR A 174 10.08 -2.22 -7.93
N ARG A 175 9.23 -1.22 -7.72
CA ARG A 175 9.49 0.17 -8.13
C ARG A 175 10.72 0.78 -7.46
N GLY A 176 11.01 0.40 -6.22
CA GLY A 176 12.24 0.82 -5.55
C GLY A 176 13.48 0.27 -6.24
N ASP A 177 13.39 -0.92 -6.86
CA ASP A 177 14.47 -1.47 -7.68
C ASP A 177 14.64 -0.69 -8.99
N ILE A 178 13.56 -0.23 -9.63
CA ILE A 178 13.63 0.64 -10.82
C ILE A 178 14.45 1.89 -10.49
N VAL A 179 14.12 2.55 -9.37
CA VAL A 179 14.81 3.76 -8.91
C VAL A 179 16.27 3.46 -8.57
N ARG A 180 16.54 2.37 -7.83
CA ARG A 180 17.91 1.96 -7.46
C ARG A 180 18.76 1.62 -8.67
N ASN A 181 18.24 0.85 -9.64
CA ASN A 181 18.97 0.48 -10.85
C ASN A 181 19.29 1.71 -11.70
N ALA A 182 18.33 2.63 -11.88
CA ALA A 182 18.55 3.87 -12.61
C ALA A 182 19.61 4.74 -11.94
N TYR A 183 19.56 4.88 -10.61
CA TYR A 183 20.58 5.59 -9.84
C TYR A 183 21.98 5.00 -10.05
N GLN A 184 22.11 3.67 -9.88
CA GLN A 184 23.37 2.96 -10.06
C GLN A 184 23.92 3.10 -11.49
N ALA A 185 23.05 3.27 -12.48
CA ALA A 185 23.40 3.55 -13.86
C ALA A 185 23.74 5.03 -14.14
N GLY A 186 23.64 5.92 -13.14
CA GLY A 186 24.01 7.33 -13.22
C GLY A 186 22.85 8.30 -13.50
N ALA A 187 21.60 7.84 -13.49
CA ALA A 187 20.44 8.71 -13.69
C ALA A 187 20.28 9.71 -12.54
N VAL A 188 19.87 10.92 -12.88
CA VAL A 188 19.59 12.00 -11.91
C VAL A 188 18.12 12.06 -11.51
N GLY A 189 17.23 11.38 -12.22
CA GLY A 189 15.81 11.30 -11.90
C GLY A 189 15.15 10.11 -12.59
N VAL A 190 14.00 9.69 -12.08
CA VAL A 190 13.19 8.61 -12.65
C VAL A 190 11.74 9.05 -12.76
N VAL A 191 11.10 8.73 -13.87
CA VAL A 191 9.68 8.87 -14.09
C VAL A 191 9.11 7.48 -14.35
N ILE A 192 8.20 7.02 -13.50
CA ILE A 192 7.55 5.72 -13.64
C ILE A 192 6.12 5.94 -14.12
N TYR A 193 5.71 5.24 -15.18
CA TYR A 193 4.35 5.33 -15.72
C TYR A 193 3.70 3.95 -15.84
N THR A 194 2.38 3.94 -15.82
CA THR A 194 1.56 2.74 -16.02
C THR A 194 1.29 2.57 -17.50
N ASP A 195 1.86 1.56 -18.15
CA ASP A 195 1.65 1.34 -19.60
C ASP A 195 0.30 0.65 -19.86
N LYS A 196 -0.50 1.20 -20.80
CA LYS A 196 -1.78 0.62 -21.24
C LYS A 196 -1.62 -0.85 -21.65
N ARG A 197 -0.48 -1.24 -22.23
CA ARG A 197 -0.21 -2.62 -22.62
C ARG A 197 -0.30 -3.61 -21.44
N ASP A 198 0.09 -3.18 -20.26
CA ASP A 198 0.21 -4.06 -19.10
C ASP A 198 -0.98 -3.92 -18.13
N TYR A 199 -1.64 -2.74 -18.11
CA TYR A 199 -2.67 -2.40 -17.13
C TYR A 199 -3.97 -1.82 -17.72
N GLY A 200 -4.01 -1.62 -19.04
CA GLY A 200 -5.18 -1.13 -19.77
C GLY A 200 -6.00 -2.24 -20.42
N GLY A 201 -7.23 -1.90 -20.79
CA GLY A 201 -8.13 -2.73 -21.59
C GLY A 201 -7.99 -2.43 -23.07
N GLU A 202 -8.57 -3.29 -23.91
CA GLU A 202 -8.60 -3.04 -25.37
C GLU A 202 -9.29 -1.70 -25.67
N ASP A 203 -10.57 -1.59 -25.26
CA ASP A 203 -11.43 -0.46 -25.67
C ASP A 203 -12.02 0.36 -24.50
N GLU A 204 -12.34 -0.27 -23.36
CA GLU A 204 -12.98 0.39 -22.22
C GLU A 204 -12.07 0.41 -20.99
N CYS A 205 -12.09 1.52 -20.25
CA CYS A 205 -11.43 1.68 -18.95
C CYS A 205 -12.46 1.93 -17.84
N PHE A 206 -12.02 1.95 -16.59
CA PHE A 206 -12.87 2.35 -15.46
C PHE A 206 -13.47 3.75 -15.73
N PRO A 207 -14.79 3.97 -15.49
CA PRO A 207 -15.73 3.09 -14.79
C PRO A 207 -16.41 1.99 -15.62
N ALA A 208 -16.33 2.02 -16.95
CA ALA A 208 -17.02 1.04 -17.80
C ALA A 208 -16.44 -0.37 -17.67
N SER A 209 -15.14 -0.47 -17.38
CA SER A 209 -14.44 -1.73 -17.19
C SER A 209 -13.54 -1.74 -15.94
N LYS A 210 -12.92 -2.89 -15.66
CA LYS A 210 -11.95 -3.04 -14.56
C LYS A 210 -10.56 -2.45 -14.86
N TRP A 211 -10.32 -1.98 -16.08
CA TRP A 211 -9.00 -1.59 -16.55
C TRP A 211 -8.63 -0.15 -16.15
N MET A 212 -7.34 0.11 -15.97
CA MET A 212 -6.84 1.42 -15.53
C MET A 212 -7.19 2.52 -16.55
N PRO A 213 -7.77 3.66 -16.14
CA PRO A 213 -7.98 4.81 -17.02
C PRO A 213 -6.64 5.48 -17.40
N PRO A 214 -6.58 6.26 -18.49
CA PRO A 214 -5.35 6.95 -18.91
C PRO A 214 -4.74 7.83 -17.81
N SER A 215 -5.58 8.60 -17.12
CA SER A 215 -5.17 9.42 -15.98
C SER A 215 -4.79 8.64 -14.71
N GLY A 216 -5.00 7.31 -14.69
CA GLY A 216 -4.77 6.45 -13.54
C GLY A 216 -3.28 6.17 -13.27
N VAL A 217 -2.86 6.34 -12.02
CA VAL A 217 -1.46 6.21 -11.61
C VAL A 217 -1.33 5.21 -10.47
N GLN A 218 -0.39 4.26 -10.59
CA GLN A 218 -0.08 3.35 -9.50
C GLN A 218 0.83 4.04 -8.46
N VAL A 219 0.27 4.39 -7.31
CA VAL A 219 1.02 4.97 -6.17
C VAL A 219 1.79 3.89 -5.38
N GLY A 220 2.86 4.26 -4.69
CA GLY A 220 3.55 3.36 -3.75
C GLY A 220 4.94 3.82 -3.32
N SER A 221 5.42 3.21 -2.22
CA SER A 221 6.76 3.41 -1.68
C SER A 221 7.85 2.91 -2.64
N VAL A 222 8.97 3.65 -2.71
CA VAL A 222 10.24 3.24 -3.35
C VAL A 222 11.33 2.88 -2.32
N TYR A 223 11.00 2.83 -1.03
CA TYR A 223 11.90 2.41 0.04
C TYR A 223 12.18 0.90 -0.03
N ASN A 224 13.46 0.51 -0.08
CA ASN A 224 13.87 -0.88 -0.23
C ASN A 224 14.06 -1.61 1.11
N GLY A 225 13.99 -0.89 2.24
CA GLY A 225 14.12 -1.48 3.56
C GLY A 225 12.81 -2.01 4.14
N LEU A 226 12.88 -2.50 5.37
CA LEU A 226 11.74 -3.02 6.13
C LEU A 226 11.47 -2.14 7.35
N GLY A 227 10.18 -1.91 7.64
CA GLY A 227 9.76 -1.14 8.80
C GLY A 227 9.94 0.38 8.61
N ASP A 228 10.10 1.08 9.74
CA ASP A 228 10.38 2.52 9.77
C ASP A 228 11.87 2.75 9.47
N PRO A 229 12.22 3.56 8.45
CA PRO A 229 13.61 3.81 8.09
C PRO A 229 14.46 4.38 9.24
N THR A 230 13.83 5.04 10.21
CA THR A 230 14.53 5.67 11.34
C THR A 230 14.80 4.72 12.52
N THR A 231 14.24 3.51 12.50
CA THR A 231 14.35 2.53 13.60
C THR A 231 14.60 1.10 13.07
N PRO A 232 15.64 0.88 12.24
CA PRO A 232 15.84 -0.39 11.56
C PRO A 232 16.11 -1.53 12.55
N GLY A 233 15.12 -2.40 12.73
CA GLY A 233 15.22 -3.58 13.59
C GLY A 233 14.67 -3.41 15.01
N TRP A 234 14.10 -2.26 15.36
CA TRP A 234 13.40 -2.07 16.65
C TRP A 234 12.08 -1.30 16.49
N ALA A 235 11.28 -1.28 17.54
CA ALA A 235 9.95 -0.69 17.50
C ALA A 235 9.99 0.84 17.61
N SER A 236 9.26 1.55 16.74
CA SER A 236 9.10 3.01 16.77
C SER A 236 8.14 3.48 17.87
N VAL A 237 8.50 3.22 19.12
CA VAL A 237 7.76 3.65 20.31
C VAL A 237 8.20 5.04 20.77
N ASP A 238 7.42 5.63 21.67
CA ASP A 238 7.76 6.93 22.24
C ASP A 238 9.12 6.88 22.98
N GLY A 239 9.97 7.88 22.75
CA GLY A 239 11.31 7.95 23.32
C GLY A 239 12.34 6.94 22.78
N CYS A 240 12.04 6.17 21.73
CA CYS A 240 13.03 5.28 21.12
C CYS A 240 14.17 6.05 20.44
N GLU A 241 15.34 5.41 20.35
CA GLU A 241 16.45 5.91 19.52
C GLU A 241 16.03 5.92 18.05
N ARG A 242 16.40 6.99 17.35
CA ARG A 242 16.15 7.15 15.92
C ARG A 242 17.41 7.57 15.18
N LEU A 243 17.58 6.98 14.00
CA LEU A 243 18.58 7.43 13.04
C LEU A 243 18.23 8.82 12.51
N SER A 244 19.25 9.65 12.28
CA SER A 244 19.07 10.92 11.55
C SER A 244 18.75 10.67 10.08
N GLU A 245 18.25 11.68 9.38
CA GLU A 245 17.97 11.58 7.94
C GLU A 245 19.23 11.24 7.13
N GLU A 246 20.39 11.77 7.51
CA GLU A 246 21.67 11.45 6.87
C GLU A 246 22.05 9.99 7.09
N ALA A 247 21.89 9.48 8.32
CA ALA A 247 22.17 8.08 8.63
C ALA A 247 21.24 7.12 7.86
N VAL A 248 19.96 7.49 7.72
CA VAL A 248 19.00 6.76 6.87
C VAL A 248 19.43 6.78 5.40
N GLY A 249 19.88 7.94 4.90
CA GLY A 249 20.35 8.09 3.52
C GLY A 249 21.57 7.22 3.17
N LEU A 250 22.41 6.90 4.17
CA LEU A 250 23.60 6.07 4.00
C LEU A 250 23.30 4.56 4.05
N SER A 251 22.10 4.13 4.47
CA SER A 251 21.83 2.75 4.88
C SER A 251 21.68 1.73 3.75
N GLY A 252 21.89 2.07 2.47
CA GLY A 252 21.66 1.13 1.35
C GLY A 252 20.22 1.14 0.81
N ASP A 253 19.27 1.42 1.70
CA ASP A 253 17.85 1.10 1.52
C ASP A 253 16.96 2.31 1.21
N SER A 254 17.48 3.51 1.48
CA SER A 254 16.84 4.79 1.15
C SER A 254 16.96 5.08 -0.35
N PRO A 255 15.90 5.59 -1.02
CA PRO A 255 15.95 5.86 -2.44
C PRO A 255 16.93 7.00 -2.75
N TYR A 256 18.02 6.63 -3.40
CA TYR A 256 19.13 7.51 -3.75
C TYR A 256 18.79 8.61 -4.79
N THR A 257 17.63 8.49 -5.46
CA THR A 257 17.25 9.32 -6.61
C THR A 257 15.79 9.77 -6.56
N PHE A 258 15.53 10.90 -7.21
CA PHE A 258 14.21 11.47 -7.44
C PHE A 258 13.32 10.53 -8.26
N ALA A 259 12.05 10.40 -7.86
CA ALA A 259 11.07 9.59 -8.60
C ALA A 259 9.74 10.34 -8.74
N ALA A 260 9.24 10.45 -9.96
CA ALA A 260 7.96 11.08 -10.30
C ALA A 260 7.06 10.12 -11.08
N TYR A 261 5.76 10.46 -11.17
CA TYR A 261 4.80 9.72 -11.99
C TYR A 261 4.50 10.42 -13.31
N LEU A 262 4.11 9.64 -14.31
CA LEU A 262 3.32 10.09 -15.45
C LEU A 262 2.02 9.27 -15.52
N GLY A 263 0.89 9.96 -15.67
CA GLY A 263 -0.34 9.36 -16.21
C GLY A 263 -0.16 9.07 -17.70
N GLY A 264 -0.78 7.99 -18.18
CA GLY A 264 -0.64 7.49 -19.54
C GLY A 264 -1.55 8.18 -20.56
#